data_AF-A0A945U0D6-F1
#
_entry.id   AF-A0A945U0D6-F1
#
_cell.length_a   1.000
_cell.length_b   1.000
_cell.length_c   1.000
_cell.angle_alpha   90.00
_cell.angle_beta   90.00
_cell.angle_gamma   90.00
#
_symmetry.space_group_name_H-M   'P 1'
#
loop_
_entity.id
_entity.type
_entity.pdbx_description
1 polymer ?
#
loop_
_entity_poly.entity_id
_entity_poly.type
_entity_poly.pdbx_seq_one_letter_code
_entity_poly.pdbx_strand_id
1 'polypeptide(L)'
;MLSDARDVIFQRDISRYPFAPDADLFLAEEEKLIGDCPINSGWILDLYGPVHLEDLKQRPILCSGTTLGSPPAMLRYLDAMIEQVETFDAEFRRRFGHLGGIDQGMHNGLYHMDLLPGLRMRPVPNSENMVYTVGHVAHDDSERPFLDGEGRFINQHGELCYCVHQFDRLDVEVRAAFNRTARYAI
;
A
#
# COMPACT_ATOMS: atom_id res chain seq x y z
N MET A 1 -10.50 -7.32 -3.98
CA MET A 1 -9.42 -6.78 -3.12
C MET A 1 -8.44 -7.90 -2.87
N LEU A 2 -7.15 -7.65 -3.10
CA LEU A 2 -6.05 -8.41 -2.54
C LEU A 2 -5.52 -7.62 -1.34
N SER A 3 -5.20 -8.30 -0.25
CA SER A 3 -4.58 -7.65 0.91
C SER A 3 -3.68 -8.60 1.65
N ASP A 4 -2.77 -8.02 2.45
CA ASP A 4 -2.16 -8.72 3.56
C ASP A 4 -3.25 -9.24 4.53
N ALA A 5 -2.88 -10.25 5.31
CA ALA A 5 -3.80 -10.90 6.24
C ALA A 5 -3.47 -10.64 7.72
N ARG A 6 -2.21 -10.37 8.05
CA ARG A 6 -1.73 -10.31 9.44
C ARG A 6 -1.96 -8.95 10.08
N ASP A 7 -1.75 -7.89 9.33
CA ASP A 7 -1.69 -6.50 9.77
C ASP A 7 -2.69 -5.61 9.03
N VAL A 8 -3.85 -6.19 8.67
CA VAL A 8 -5.00 -5.49 8.09
C VAL A 8 -6.21 -5.57 9.02
N ILE A 9 -6.92 -4.45 9.16
CA ILE A 9 -8.20 -4.35 9.88
C ILE A 9 -9.23 -3.71 8.96
N PHE A 10 -10.43 -4.28 8.93
CA PHE A 10 -11.61 -3.66 8.34
C PHE A 10 -12.48 -3.06 9.45
N GLN A 11 -12.67 -1.75 9.45
CA GLN A 11 -13.58 -1.06 10.37
C GLN A 11 -14.95 -0.79 9.71
N ARG A 12 -15.03 -0.88 8.39
CA ARG A 12 -16.25 -0.72 7.59
C ARG A 12 -16.27 -1.74 6.45
N ASP A 13 -17.46 -1.96 5.91
CA ASP A 13 -17.66 -2.71 4.68
C ASP A 13 -17.03 -1.97 3.49
N ILE A 14 -15.85 -2.44 3.04
CA ILE A 14 -15.08 -1.85 1.94
C ILE A 14 -15.84 -1.83 0.62
N SER A 15 -16.84 -2.73 0.43
CA SER A 15 -17.68 -2.72 -0.78
C SER A 15 -18.57 -1.47 -0.89
N ARG A 16 -18.74 -0.74 0.23
CA ARG A 16 -19.50 0.52 0.30
C ARG A 16 -18.62 1.76 0.17
N TYR A 17 -17.33 1.60 -0.13
CA TYR A 17 -16.49 2.75 -0.45
C TYR A 17 -17.01 3.40 -1.75
N PRO A 18 -17.08 4.74 -1.86
CA PRO A 18 -17.55 5.43 -3.06
C PRO A 18 -16.49 5.38 -4.18
N PHE A 19 -16.25 4.19 -4.72
CA PHE A 19 -15.28 3.96 -5.78
C PHE A 19 -15.56 4.85 -6.99
N ALA A 20 -14.51 5.46 -7.52
CA ALA A 20 -14.57 6.23 -8.75
C ALA A 20 -15.02 5.32 -9.90
N PRO A 21 -16.12 5.64 -10.62
CA PRO A 21 -16.62 4.78 -11.70
C PRO A 21 -15.66 4.74 -12.91
N ASP A 22 -14.70 5.65 -12.94
CA ASP A 22 -13.70 5.80 -13.99
C ASP A 22 -12.33 5.19 -13.65
N ALA A 23 -12.20 4.47 -12.54
CA ALA A 23 -11.00 3.71 -12.19
C ALA A 23 -11.25 2.20 -12.27
N ASP A 24 -10.27 1.48 -12.82
CA ASP A 24 -10.29 0.02 -12.94
C ASP A 24 -9.56 -0.65 -11.75
N LEU A 25 -8.52 0.03 -11.23
CA LEU A 25 -7.73 -0.35 -10.05
C LEU A 25 -7.56 0.85 -9.12
N PHE A 26 -7.51 0.57 -7.81
CA PHE A 26 -7.23 1.52 -6.74
C PHE A 26 -6.01 1.03 -5.96
N LEU A 27 -5.06 1.94 -5.76
CA LEU A 27 -3.77 1.68 -5.13
C LEU A 27 -3.69 2.55 -3.87
N ALA A 28 -3.43 1.96 -2.71
CA ALA A 28 -3.29 2.75 -1.50
C ALA A 28 -1.98 3.55 -1.54
N GLU A 29 -2.04 4.85 -1.28
CA GLU A 29 -0.87 5.74 -1.27
C GLU A 29 -0.40 5.98 0.17
N GLU A 30 0.91 5.88 0.39
CA GLU A 30 1.55 6.18 1.67
C GLU A 30 2.04 7.64 1.71
N GLU A 31 2.19 8.23 2.90
CA GLU A 31 2.54 9.66 3.06
C GLU A 31 3.98 10.03 2.62
N LYS A 32 4.83 9.04 2.30
CA LYS A 32 6.24 9.27 1.93
C LYS A 32 6.50 9.12 0.45
N LEU A 33 7.49 9.87 -0.03
CA LEU A 33 8.05 9.70 -1.37
C LEU A 33 9.01 8.51 -1.40
N ILE A 34 9.16 7.89 -2.57
CA ILE A 34 10.05 6.74 -2.79
C ILE A 34 11.48 7.07 -2.34
N GLY A 35 11.97 8.28 -2.65
CA GLY A 35 13.31 8.75 -2.33
C GLY A 35 13.58 8.96 -0.84
N ASP A 36 12.53 9.22 -0.05
CA ASP A 36 12.62 9.47 1.39
C ASP A 36 12.56 8.17 2.20
N CYS A 37 12.35 7.03 1.54
CA CYS A 37 12.31 5.71 2.14
C CYS A 37 13.46 4.84 1.59
N PRO A 38 14.54 4.60 2.38
CA PRO A 38 15.68 3.81 1.92
C PRO A 38 15.32 2.39 1.45
N ILE A 39 14.27 1.80 2.03
CA ILE A 39 13.79 0.46 1.66
C ILE A 39 13.12 0.50 0.27
N ASN A 40 12.16 1.40 0.05
CA ASN A 40 11.50 1.54 -1.26
C ASN A 40 12.49 1.98 -2.34
N SER A 41 13.37 2.94 -2.04
CA SER A 41 14.47 3.33 -2.94
C SER A 41 15.36 2.14 -3.30
N GLY A 42 15.67 1.28 -2.33
CA GLY A 42 16.44 0.05 -2.53
C GLY A 42 15.73 -0.91 -3.49
N TRP A 43 14.44 -1.17 -3.31
CA TRP A 43 13.68 -2.04 -4.21
C TRP A 43 13.63 -1.50 -5.65
N ILE A 44 13.41 -0.20 -5.84
CA ILE A 44 13.43 0.41 -7.17
C ILE A 44 14.82 0.31 -7.80
N LEU A 45 15.87 0.56 -7.04
CA LEU A 45 17.26 0.42 -7.50
C LEU A 45 17.57 -1.01 -7.92
N ASP A 46 17.19 -1.98 -7.11
CA ASP A 46 17.48 -3.39 -7.36
C ASP A 46 16.69 -3.92 -8.58
N LEU A 47 15.43 -3.51 -8.75
CA LEU A 47 14.56 -3.96 -9.85
C LEU A 47 14.85 -3.25 -11.18
N TYR A 48 15.02 -1.94 -11.15
CA TYR A 48 14.99 -1.10 -12.35
C TYR A 48 16.26 -0.26 -12.54
N GLY A 49 17.18 -0.27 -11.58
CA GLY A 49 18.44 0.44 -11.66
C GLY A 49 18.36 1.94 -11.32
N PRO A 50 19.52 2.62 -11.32
CA PRO A 50 19.65 3.97 -10.78
C PRO A 50 18.95 5.05 -11.60
N VAL A 51 18.78 4.84 -12.91
CA VAL A 51 18.06 5.79 -13.78
C VAL A 51 16.60 5.89 -13.36
N HIS A 52 15.92 4.75 -13.22
CA HIS A 52 14.54 4.72 -12.78
C HIS A 52 14.38 5.18 -11.33
N LEU A 53 15.34 4.89 -10.44
CA LEU A 53 15.31 5.46 -9.09
C LEU A 53 15.32 6.99 -9.13
N GLU A 54 16.18 7.60 -9.95
CA GLU A 54 16.24 9.06 -10.08
C GLU A 54 14.93 9.66 -10.59
N ASP A 55 14.28 9.00 -11.57
CA ASP A 55 13.00 9.44 -12.13
C ASP A 55 11.83 9.27 -11.14
N LEU A 56 11.90 8.24 -10.28
CA LEU A 56 10.81 7.87 -9.39
C LEU A 56 10.94 8.39 -7.96
N LYS A 57 12.11 8.87 -7.53
CA LYS A 57 12.35 9.25 -6.12
C LYS A 57 11.43 10.35 -5.59
N GLN A 58 10.83 11.17 -6.46
CA GLN A 58 9.88 12.23 -6.08
C GLN A 58 8.41 11.82 -6.23
N ARG A 59 8.15 10.54 -6.53
CA ARG A 59 6.80 9.98 -6.61
C ARG A 59 6.38 9.44 -5.24
N PRO A 60 5.08 9.49 -4.91
CA PRO A 60 4.59 8.91 -3.68
C PRO A 60 4.72 7.38 -3.70
N ILE A 61 4.91 6.79 -2.54
CA ILE A 61 4.93 5.34 -2.38
C ILE A 61 3.51 4.81 -2.49
N LEU A 62 3.34 3.76 -3.27
CA LEU A 62 2.11 2.98 -3.33
C LEU A 62 2.28 1.67 -2.56
N CYS A 63 1.29 1.33 -1.75
CA CYS A 63 1.31 0.17 -0.86
C CYS A 63 0.76 -1.07 -1.56
N SER A 64 1.61 -2.07 -1.83
CA SER A 64 1.21 -3.33 -2.46
C SER A 64 0.37 -4.23 -1.54
N GLY A 65 0.48 -4.05 -0.21
CA GLY A 65 -0.24 -4.88 0.76
C GLY A 65 -1.75 -4.65 0.79
N THR A 66 -2.26 -3.69 0.01
CA THR A 66 -3.67 -3.66 -0.40
C THR A 66 -3.80 -3.22 -1.85
N THR A 67 -4.60 -3.93 -2.65
CA THR A 67 -4.90 -3.54 -4.02
C THR A 67 -6.35 -3.91 -4.35
N LEU A 68 -7.10 -2.95 -4.87
CA LEU A 68 -8.52 -3.11 -5.16
C LEU A 68 -8.81 -2.82 -6.63
N GLY A 69 -9.86 -3.42 -7.17
CA GLY A 69 -10.32 -3.15 -8.52
C GLY A 69 -11.33 -4.17 -8.99
N SER A 70 -11.78 -3.98 -10.22
CA SER A 70 -12.68 -4.93 -10.87
C SER A 70 -11.98 -6.28 -11.10
N PRO A 71 -12.70 -7.41 -11.15
CA PRO A 71 -12.08 -8.71 -11.40
C PRO A 71 -11.20 -8.76 -12.67
N PRO A 72 -11.61 -8.21 -13.83
CA PRO A 72 -10.75 -8.17 -15.02
C PRO A 72 -9.47 -7.35 -14.80
N ALA A 73 -9.56 -6.22 -14.09
CA ALA A 73 -8.41 -5.38 -13.83
C ALA A 73 -7.44 -6.03 -12.83
N MET A 74 -7.96 -6.71 -11.81
CA MET A 74 -7.14 -7.49 -10.87
C MET A 74 -6.40 -8.64 -11.55
N LEU A 75 -7.04 -9.33 -12.50
CA LEU A 75 -6.36 -10.38 -13.28
C LEU A 75 -5.21 -9.80 -14.10
N ARG A 76 -5.44 -8.69 -14.82
CA ARG A 76 -4.37 -8.01 -15.56
C ARG A 76 -3.23 -7.53 -14.66
N TYR A 77 -3.54 -7.01 -13.47
CA TYR A 77 -2.54 -6.64 -12.48
C TYR A 77 -1.69 -7.85 -12.05
N LEU A 78 -2.33 -8.99 -11.76
CA LEU A 78 -1.63 -10.21 -11.38
C LEU A 78 -0.76 -10.76 -12.52
N ASP A 79 -1.26 -10.76 -13.75
CA ASP A 79 -0.49 -11.16 -14.93
C ASP A 79 0.78 -10.31 -15.07
N ALA A 80 0.67 -8.98 -14.92
CA ALA A 80 1.82 -8.08 -15.00
C ALA A 80 2.81 -8.25 -13.83
N MET A 81 2.34 -8.57 -12.62
CA MET A 81 3.21 -8.94 -11.51
C MET A 81 3.97 -10.24 -11.79
N ILE A 82 3.31 -11.23 -12.40
CA ILE A 82 3.94 -12.50 -12.80
C ILE A 82 4.98 -12.25 -13.89
N GLU A 83 4.65 -11.49 -14.93
CA GLU A 83 5.57 -11.15 -16.02
C GLU A 83 6.87 -10.51 -15.50
N GLN A 84 6.78 -9.61 -14.51
CA GLN A 84 7.96 -9.03 -13.87
C GLN A 84 8.82 -10.09 -13.17
N VAL A 85 8.22 -11.01 -12.42
CA VAL A 85 8.93 -12.10 -11.74
C VAL A 85 9.61 -13.04 -12.75
N GLU A 86 9.03 -13.23 -13.92
CA GLU A 86 9.61 -14.05 -14.99
C GLU A 86 10.89 -13.44 -15.56
N THR A 87 11.02 -12.10 -15.57
CA THR A 87 12.24 -11.41 -16.03
C THR A 87 13.45 -11.61 -15.13
N PHE A 88 13.25 -12.01 -13.87
CA PHE A 88 14.36 -12.20 -12.94
C PHE A 88 15.30 -13.29 -13.44
N ASP A 89 16.60 -13.04 -13.43
CA ASP A 89 17.58 -14.09 -13.74
C ASP A 89 17.90 -14.93 -12.49
N ALA A 90 18.77 -15.93 -12.66
CA ALA A 90 19.16 -16.81 -11.56
C ALA A 90 19.94 -16.07 -10.46
N GLU A 91 20.71 -15.03 -10.82
CA GLU A 91 21.46 -14.23 -9.86
C GLU A 91 20.52 -13.37 -9.02
N PHE A 92 19.58 -12.68 -9.66
CA PHE A 92 18.55 -11.88 -9.02
C PHE A 92 17.74 -12.74 -8.06
N ARG A 93 17.22 -13.88 -8.51
CA ARG A 93 16.46 -14.80 -7.63
C ARG A 93 17.29 -15.29 -6.45
N ARG A 94 18.59 -15.56 -6.63
CA ARG A 94 19.47 -15.95 -5.52
C ARG A 94 19.66 -14.81 -4.52
N ARG A 95 19.87 -13.59 -5.02
CA ARG A 95 20.18 -12.41 -4.20
C ARG A 95 18.94 -11.82 -3.51
N PHE A 96 17.79 -11.88 -4.16
CA PHE A 96 16.58 -11.17 -3.74
C PHE A 96 15.38 -12.09 -3.48
N GLY A 97 15.41 -13.36 -3.88
CA GLY A 97 14.30 -14.30 -3.68
C GLY A 97 13.98 -14.62 -2.22
N HIS A 98 14.81 -14.15 -1.28
CA HIS A 98 14.59 -14.24 0.17
C HIS A 98 14.31 -12.88 0.82
N LEU A 99 14.42 -11.76 0.07
CA LEU A 99 14.09 -10.44 0.59
C LEU A 99 12.58 -10.22 0.50
N GLY A 100 11.95 -9.97 1.64
CA GLY A 100 10.54 -9.59 1.69
C GLY A 100 10.32 -8.19 1.11
N GLY A 101 9.14 -7.96 0.53
CA GLY A 101 8.69 -6.65 0.07
C GLY A 101 9.07 -6.26 -1.37
N ILE A 102 9.70 -7.16 -2.13
CA ILE A 102 10.03 -6.89 -3.54
C ILE A 102 8.78 -6.63 -4.40
N ASP A 103 7.64 -7.17 -3.99
CA ASP A 103 6.31 -6.90 -4.57
C ASP A 103 5.94 -5.42 -4.47
N GLN A 104 6.37 -4.71 -3.43
CA GLN A 104 6.12 -3.28 -3.29
C GLN A 104 6.93 -2.47 -4.32
N GLY A 105 8.16 -2.86 -4.62
CA GLY A 105 8.93 -2.29 -5.72
C GLY A 105 8.28 -2.53 -7.07
N MET A 106 7.84 -3.77 -7.34
CA MET A 106 7.14 -4.13 -8.58
C MET A 106 5.82 -3.37 -8.75
N HIS A 107 5.05 -3.23 -7.67
CA HIS A 107 3.79 -2.51 -7.63
C HIS A 107 3.95 -1.02 -7.95
N ASN A 108 4.98 -0.37 -7.38
CA ASN A 108 5.30 1.02 -7.69
C ASN A 108 5.76 1.18 -9.15
N GLY A 109 6.55 0.25 -9.67
CA GLY A 109 6.95 0.24 -11.08
C GLY A 109 5.76 0.12 -12.03
N LEU A 110 4.79 -0.77 -11.74
CA LEU A 110 3.59 -0.93 -12.58
C LEU A 110 2.85 0.39 -12.83
N TYR A 111 2.69 1.20 -11.78
CA TYR A 111 1.99 2.48 -11.89
C TYR A 111 2.90 3.60 -12.42
N HIS A 112 4.04 3.86 -11.77
CA HIS A 112 4.81 5.07 -12.06
C HIS A 112 5.58 5.01 -13.39
N MET A 113 5.83 3.80 -13.91
CA MET A 113 6.47 3.58 -15.20
C MET A 113 5.48 3.17 -16.30
N ASP A 114 4.16 3.20 -16.03
CA ASP A 114 3.10 2.83 -16.97
C ASP A 114 3.29 1.43 -17.59
N LEU A 115 3.70 0.45 -16.77
CA LEU A 115 3.89 -0.94 -17.23
C LEU A 115 2.58 -1.72 -17.34
N LEU A 116 1.45 -1.08 -17.09
CA LEU A 116 0.11 -1.67 -17.22
C LEU A 116 -0.80 -0.80 -18.11
N PRO A 117 -0.39 -0.54 -19.37
CA PRO A 117 -1.07 0.45 -20.21
C PRO A 117 -2.54 0.06 -20.45
N GLY A 118 -3.40 1.07 -20.47
CA GLY A 118 -4.83 0.91 -20.71
C GLY A 118 -5.65 0.41 -19.52
N LEU A 119 -5.07 0.28 -18.32
CA LEU A 119 -5.85 0.28 -17.07
C LEU A 119 -5.85 1.66 -16.45
N ARG A 120 -7.04 2.13 -16.05
CA ARG A 120 -7.17 3.39 -15.30
C ARG A 120 -6.90 3.10 -13.83
N MET A 121 -5.65 3.28 -13.44
CA MET A 121 -5.21 3.09 -12.06
C MET A 121 -5.34 4.39 -11.29
N ARG A 122 -5.92 4.34 -10.09
CA ARG A 122 -6.08 5.50 -9.21
C ARG A 122 -5.34 5.27 -7.88
N PRO A 123 -4.25 6.00 -7.62
CA PRO A 123 -3.73 6.17 -6.27
C PRO A 123 -4.78 6.82 -5.38
N VAL A 124 -4.90 6.33 -4.16
CA VAL A 124 -5.86 6.83 -3.17
C VAL A 124 -5.09 7.13 -1.88
N PRO A 125 -4.93 8.42 -1.52
CA PRO A 125 -4.26 8.80 -0.28
C PRO A 125 -5.10 8.48 0.94
N ASN A 126 -4.44 8.38 2.08
CA ASN A 126 -5.06 8.19 3.40
C ASN A 126 -6.19 9.19 3.70
N SER A 127 -6.08 10.41 3.18
CA SER A 127 -7.09 11.47 3.32
C SER A 127 -8.46 11.07 2.75
N GLU A 128 -8.47 10.22 1.72
CA GLU A 128 -9.68 9.71 1.07
C GLU A 128 -10.23 8.43 1.75
N ASN A 129 -9.63 7.96 2.85
CA ASN A 129 -10.14 6.95 3.79
C ASN A 129 -10.44 5.53 3.26
N MET A 130 -10.07 5.18 2.02
CA MET A 130 -10.25 3.84 1.46
C MET A 130 -9.44 2.79 2.22
N VAL A 131 -8.12 2.97 2.25
CA VAL A 131 -7.17 2.20 3.06
C VAL A 131 -6.26 3.20 3.74
N TYR A 132 -6.21 3.15 5.06
CA TYR A 132 -5.34 3.98 5.88
C TYR A 132 -4.04 3.22 6.17
N THR A 133 -2.97 3.52 5.44
CA THR A 133 -1.66 2.88 5.56
C THR A 133 -0.80 3.60 6.58
N VAL A 134 -0.44 2.93 7.69
CA VAL A 134 0.20 3.58 8.85
C VAL A 134 1.67 3.20 9.06
N GLY A 135 2.30 2.50 8.12
CA GLY A 135 3.66 1.99 8.31
C GLY A 135 4.74 3.07 8.42
N HIS A 136 4.55 4.23 7.79
CA HIS A 136 5.48 5.35 7.89
C HIS A 136 5.12 6.36 9.00
N VAL A 137 3.83 6.46 9.29
CA VAL A 137 3.21 7.18 10.42
C VAL A 137 3.79 6.70 11.76
N ALA A 138 4.14 5.42 11.88
CA ALA A 138 4.72 4.85 13.11
C ALA A 138 6.14 5.32 13.49
N HIS A 139 6.89 5.93 12.57
CA HIS A 139 8.32 6.23 12.76
C HIS A 139 8.61 7.73 12.95
N ASP A 140 7.59 8.57 12.94
CA ASP A 140 7.69 10.00 13.20
C ASP A 140 6.70 10.37 14.32
N ASP A 141 7.21 10.84 15.46
CA ASP A 141 6.36 11.26 16.60
C ASP A 141 5.40 12.42 16.23
N SER A 142 5.66 13.12 15.12
CA SER A 142 4.77 14.15 14.58
C SER A 142 3.64 13.60 13.69
N GLU A 143 3.70 12.32 13.30
CA GLU A 143 2.74 11.64 12.45
C GLU A 143 2.03 10.52 13.20
N ARG A 144 1.45 10.78 14.38
CA ARG A 144 0.62 9.75 15.04
C ARG A 144 -0.67 9.49 14.24
N PRO A 145 -1.14 8.23 14.15
CA PRO A 145 -2.43 7.96 13.51
C PRO A 145 -3.55 8.64 14.29
N PHE A 146 -4.56 9.14 13.58
CA PHE A 146 -5.73 9.72 14.24
C PHE A 146 -6.63 8.59 14.76
N LEU A 147 -6.99 8.65 16.04
CA LEU A 147 -7.96 7.77 16.67
C LEU A 147 -9.15 8.56 17.20
N ASP A 148 -10.35 8.00 17.14
CA ASP A 148 -11.52 8.56 17.81
C ASP A 148 -11.55 8.20 19.32
N GLY A 149 -12.57 8.68 20.04
CA GLY A 149 -12.75 8.40 21.47
C GLY A 149 -12.97 6.91 21.82
N GLU A 150 -13.21 6.07 20.81
CA GLU A 150 -13.32 4.61 20.93
C GLU A 150 -12.03 3.91 20.47
N GLY A 151 -10.98 4.63 20.10
CA GLY A 151 -9.73 4.03 19.64
C GLY A 151 -9.80 3.42 18.25
N ARG A 152 -10.77 3.83 17.42
CA ARG A 152 -10.85 3.46 15.99
C ARG A 152 -10.08 4.46 15.14
N PHE A 153 -9.48 4.00 14.05
CA PHE A 153 -8.74 4.84 13.12
C PHE A 153 -9.66 5.76 12.32
N ILE A 154 -9.32 7.04 12.28
CA ILE A 154 -9.98 8.07 11.49
C ILE A 154 -8.95 8.77 10.58
N ASN A 155 -9.39 9.40 9.50
CA ASN A 155 -8.52 10.25 8.68
C ASN A 155 -8.38 11.66 9.32
N GLN A 156 -7.60 12.55 8.69
CA GLN A 156 -7.46 13.94 9.17
C GLN A 156 -8.76 14.77 9.20
N HIS A 157 -9.83 14.26 8.57
CA HIS A 157 -11.15 14.89 8.55
C HIS A 157 -12.08 14.34 9.66
N GLY A 158 -11.59 13.40 10.47
CA GLY A 158 -12.37 12.76 11.53
C GLY A 158 -13.32 11.67 11.05
N GLU A 159 -13.15 11.19 9.82
CA GLU A 159 -13.98 10.14 9.23
C GLU A 159 -13.41 8.76 9.53
N LEU A 160 -14.28 7.81 9.90
CA LEU A 160 -13.90 6.43 10.14
C LEU A 160 -13.33 5.77 8.88
N CYS A 161 -12.07 5.34 8.94
CA CYS A 161 -11.38 4.66 7.84
C CYS A 161 -12.08 3.33 7.51
N TYR A 162 -12.16 2.95 6.23
CA TYR A 162 -12.75 1.66 5.87
C TYR A 162 -11.84 0.49 6.23
N CYS A 163 -10.59 0.58 5.79
CA CYS A 163 -9.55 -0.41 6.02
C CYS A 163 -8.32 0.29 6.62
N VAL A 164 -7.57 -0.41 7.47
CA VAL A 164 -6.31 0.06 8.05
C VAL A 164 -5.27 -1.02 7.81
N HIS A 165 -4.08 -0.66 7.35
CA HIS A 165 -3.01 -1.61 7.02
C HIS A 165 -1.71 -1.20 7.70
N GLN A 166 -0.90 -2.19 8.10
CA GLN A 166 0.38 -2.06 8.81
C GLN A 166 0.22 -1.58 10.26
N PHE A 167 -0.94 -1.81 10.88
CA PHE A 167 -1.22 -1.35 12.26
C PHE A 167 -0.29 -1.97 13.31
N ASP A 168 0.34 -3.10 13.02
CA ASP A 168 1.25 -3.78 13.92
C ASP A 168 2.63 -3.10 14.02
N ARG A 169 2.91 -2.15 13.12
CA ARG A 169 4.10 -1.29 13.13
C ARG A 169 3.99 -0.10 14.09
N LEU A 170 2.76 0.23 14.52
CA LEU A 170 2.51 1.29 15.49
C LEU A 170 3.00 0.91 16.89
N ASP A 171 3.22 1.93 17.73
CA ASP A 171 3.64 1.74 19.10
C ASP A 171 2.64 0.89 19.93
N VAL A 172 3.11 0.36 21.05
CA VAL A 172 2.33 -0.57 21.89
C VAL A 172 1.06 0.08 22.46
N GLU A 173 1.06 1.40 22.68
CA GLU A 173 -0.03 2.13 23.30
C GLU A 173 -1.19 2.31 22.31
N VAL A 174 -0.87 2.69 21.07
CA VAL A 174 -1.81 2.79 19.96
C VAL A 174 -2.38 1.42 19.60
N ARG A 175 -1.53 0.38 19.56
CA ARG A 175 -2.00 -1.00 19.36
C ARG A 175 -2.93 -1.47 20.49
N ALA A 176 -2.63 -1.10 21.73
CA ALA A 176 -3.49 -1.42 22.87
C ALA A 176 -4.82 -0.66 22.84
N ALA A 177 -4.85 0.56 22.30
CA ALA A 177 -6.07 1.33 22.11
C ALA A 177 -7.04 0.64 21.15
N PHE A 178 -6.54 0.21 19.99
CA PHE A 178 -7.35 -0.48 18.98
C PHE A 178 -7.78 -1.91 19.40
N ASN A 179 -6.90 -2.68 20.06
CA ASN A 179 -7.23 -4.06 20.48
C ASN A 179 -8.44 -4.15 21.43
N ARG A 180 -8.81 -3.05 22.11
CA ARG A 180 -10.00 -2.99 22.98
C ARG A 180 -11.31 -2.88 22.19
N THR A 181 -11.26 -2.42 20.94
CA THR A 181 -12.44 -2.11 20.13
C THR A 181 -12.55 -2.89 18.83
N ALA A 182 -11.53 -3.71 18.51
CA ALA A 182 -11.58 -4.76 17.50
C ALA A 182 -12.62 -5.85 17.84
N ARG A 183 -13.91 -5.52 17.82
CA ARG A 183 -14.99 -6.49 17.75
C ARG A 183 -15.11 -6.88 16.30
N TYR A 184 -14.55 -8.04 15.95
CA TYR A 184 -14.64 -8.63 14.63
C TYR A 184 -16.11 -8.68 14.19
N ALA A 185 -16.50 -7.80 13.27
CA ALA A 185 -17.74 -7.95 12.53
C ALA A 185 -17.49 -9.03 11.48
N ILE A 186 -17.86 -10.27 11.82
CA ILE A 186 -18.04 -11.35 10.84
C ILE A 186 -19.51 -11.33 10.42
#